data_AF-A0A351XAH6-F1
#
_entry.id   AF-A0A351XAH6-F1
#
_cell.length_a   1.000
_cell.length_b   1.000
_cell.length_c   1.000
_cell.angle_alpha   90.00
_cell.angle_beta   90.00
_cell.angle_gamma   90.00
#
_symmetry.space_group_name_H-M   'P 1'
#
loop_
_entity.id
_entity.type
_entity.pdbx_description
1 polymer ?
#
loop_
_entity_poly.entity_id
_entity_poly.type
_entity_poly.pdbx_seq_one_letter_code
_entity_poly.pdbx_strand_id
1 'polypeptide(L)' 'RETGGLKDSITDCGDGEGNGFTFKTYDAYDMLGAIYRGIDAFNDKDNWQVLVKRALDCDMSWGKSANEYIKMYKSLLKD' A
#
# COMPACT_ATOMS: atom_id res chain seq x y z
N ARG A 1 -6.23 10.87 -1.18
CA ARG A 1 -4.82 11.06 -0.90
C ARG A 1 -4.42 9.95 0.02
N GLU A 2 -3.35 9.23 -0.30
CA GLU A 2 -2.73 8.27 0.59
C GLU A 2 -2.02 9.00 1.74
N THR A 3 -2.48 8.75 2.96
CA THR A 3 -1.88 9.34 4.17
C THR A 3 -1.85 8.33 5.29
N GLY A 4 -0.85 8.47 6.17
CA GLY A 4 -0.62 7.56 7.29
C GLY A 4 -0.52 6.11 6.81
N GLY A 5 -1.18 5.21 7.55
CA GLY A 5 -1.09 3.77 7.32
C GLY A 5 -1.39 3.31 5.89
N LEU A 6 -2.26 4.02 5.15
CA LEU A 6 -2.51 3.70 3.73
C LEU A 6 -1.25 3.88 2.89
N LYS A 7 -0.55 5.00 3.06
CA LYS A 7 0.71 5.28 2.36
C LYS A 7 1.84 4.36 2.82
N ASP A 8 1.85 4.03 4.11
CA ASP A 8 2.95 3.27 4.72
C ASP A 8 2.85 1.77 4.44
N SER A 9 1.65 1.27 4.11
CA SER A 9 1.37 -0.17 4.01
C SER A 9 1.03 -0.62 2.59
N ILE A 10 0.45 0.26 1.75
CA ILE A 10 -0.01 -0.11 0.42
C ILE A 10 0.93 0.43 -0.66
N THR A 11 1.46 -0.49 -1.46
CA THR A 11 2.11 -0.21 -2.74
C THR A 11 1.09 -0.46 -3.85
N ASP A 12 0.85 0.53 -4.69
CA ASP A 12 -0.17 0.46 -5.74
C ASP A 12 0.12 -0.67 -6.74
N CYS A 13 -0.92 -1.45 -7.07
CA CYS A 13 -0.89 -2.59 -7.97
C CYS A 13 -1.37 -2.24 -9.38
N GLY A 14 -1.32 -0.96 -9.79
CA GLY A 14 -1.71 -0.55 -11.15
C GLY A 14 -0.89 -1.21 -12.27
N ASP A 15 0.32 -1.70 -11.95
CA ASP A 15 1.21 -2.45 -12.84
C ASP A 15 1.18 -3.98 -12.63
N GLY A 16 0.36 -4.47 -11.68
CA GLY A 16 0.29 -5.88 -11.31
C GLY A 16 1.27 -6.34 -10.23
N GLU A 17 2.18 -5.47 -9.74
CA GLU A 17 3.25 -5.85 -8.80
C GLU A 17 3.04 -5.36 -7.36
N GLY A 18 2.12 -4.41 -7.16
CA GLY A 18 1.74 -3.91 -5.83
C GLY A 18 0.96 -4.89 -4.97
N ASN A 19 0.67 -4.47 -3.73
CA ASN A 19 -0.04 -5.25 -2.72
C ASN A 19 -1.47 -4.72 -2.44
N GLY A 20 -1.92 -3.73 -3.20
CA GLY A 20 -3.26 -3.16 -3.08
C GLY A 20 -3.44 -1.98 -4.03
N PHE A 21 -4.49 -1.18 -3.81
CA PHE A 21 -4.79 -0.01 -4.64
C PHE A 21 -4.82 1.23 -3.77
N THR A 22 -4.14 2.28 -4.23
CA THR A 22 -4.04 3.55 -3.53
C THR A 22 -4.15 4.72 -4.52
N PHE A 23 -4.18 5.94 -4.03
CA PHE A 23 -4.41 7.15 -4.80
C PHE A 23 -3.63 8.32 -4.21
N LYS A 24 -2.93 9.07 -5.04
CA LYS A 24 -1.89 10.01 -4.60
C LYS A 24 -2.48 11.34 -4.12
N THR A 25 -3.52 11.82 -4.80
CA THR A 25 -4.07 13.16 -4.62
C THR A 25 -5.34 13.13 -3.77
N TYR A 26 -5.76 14.29 -3.23
CA TYR A 26 -7.03 14.40 -2.49
C TYR A 26 -8.25 14.42 -3.43
N ASP A 27 -8.03 14.33 -4.74
CA ASP A 27 -9.07 14.37 -5.74
C ASP A 27 -9.99 13.13 -5.67
N ALA A 28 -11.29 13.35 -5.83
CA ALA A 28 -12.29 12.30 -5.75
C ALA A 28 -12.24 11.34 -6.95
N TYR A 29 -11.81 11.80 -8.13
CA TYR A 29 -11.64 10.95 -9.30
C TYR A 29 -10.41 10.04 -9.18
N ASP A 30 -9.36 10.50 -8.51
CA ASP A 30 -8.19 9.65 -8.20
C ASP A 30 -8.58 8.49 -7.26
N MET A 31 -9.40 8.79 -6.24
CA MET A 31 -10.00 7.77 -5.37
C MET A 31 -10.89 6.80 -6.16
N LEU A 32 -11.78 7.34 -7.01
CA LEU A 32 -12.69 6.54 -7.83
C LEU A 32 -11.92 5.62 -8.79
N GLY A 33 -10.83 6.12 -9.37
CA GLY A 33 -9.93 5.35 -10.22
C GLY A 33 -9.30 4.17 -9.47
N ALA A 34 -8.87 4.36 -8.21
CA ALA A 34 -8.34 3.26 -7.40
C ALA A 34 -9.41 2.20 -7.09
N ILE A 35 -10.66 2.62 -6.87
CA ILE A 35 -11.79 1.69 -6.68
C ILE A 35 -12.03 0.85 -7.94
N TYR A 36 -12.08 1.48 -9.11
CA TYR A 36 -12.28 0.74 -10.37
C TYR A 36 -11.16 -0.26 -10.64
N ARG A 37 -9.88 0.12 -10.43
CA ARG A 37 -8.76 -0.83 -10.53
C ARG A 37 -8.92 -2.03 -9.59
N GLY A 38 -9.43 -1.80 -8.38
CA GLY A 38 -9.74 -2.88 -7.44
C GLY A 38 -10.85 -3.82 -7.90
N ILE A 39 -11.91 -3.27 -8.51
CA ILE A 39 -13.01 -4.06 -9.10
C ILE A 39 -12.50 -4.88 -10.28
N ASP A 40 -11.71 -4.28 -11.16
CA ASP A 40 -11.15 -4.96 -12.33
C ASP A 40 -10.24 -6.12 -11.91
N ALA A 41 -9.37 -5.89 -10.92
CA ALA A 41 -8.51 -6.94 -10.36
C ALA A 41 -9.29 -8.06 -9.67
N PHE A 42 -10.41 -7.74 -9.00
CA PHE A 42 -11.28 -8.77 -8.43
C PHE A 42 -11.97 -9.63 -9.50
N ASN A 43 -12.28 -9.04 -10.66
CA ASN A 43 -12.89 -9.76 -11.78
C ASN A 43 -11.89 -10.66 -12.51
N ASP A 44 -10.61 -10.31 -12.53
CA ASP A 44 -9.53 -11.16 -13.01
C ASP A 44 -9.18 -12.24 -11.96
N LYS A 45 -9.87 -13.39 -12.03
CA LYS A 45 -9.74 -14.46 -11.03
C LYS A 45 -8.35 -15.09 -10.97
N ASP A 46 -7.63 -15.10 -12.08
CA ASP A 46 -6.30 -15.71 -12.15
C ASP A 46 -5.28 -14.83 -11.41
N ASN A 47 -5.28 -13.52 -11.67
CA ASN A 47 -4.37 -12.59 -11.02
C ASN A 47 -4.82 -12.20 -9.60
N TRP A 48 -6.12 -12.31 -9.29
CA TRP A 48 -6.66 -12.00 -7.96
C TRP A 48 -6.00 -12.80 -6.85
N GLN A 49 -5.82 -14.11 -7.04
CA GLN A 49 -5.21 -14.97 -6.02
C GLN A 49 -3.73 -14.60 -5.78
N VAL A 50 -3.02 -14.20 -6.83
CA VAL A 50 -1.63 -13.73 -6.73
C VAL A 50 -1.55 -12.44 -5.91
N LEU A 51 -2.42 -11.47 -6.20
CA LEU A 51 -2.51 -10.22 -5.46
C LEU A 51 -2.84 -10.45 -3.98
N VAL A 52 -3.86 -11.27 -3.68
CA VAL A 52 -4.25 -11.58 -2.31
C VAL A 52 -3.10 -12.23 -1.54
N LYS A 53 -2.43 -13.21 -2.15
CA LYS A 53 -1.28 -13.85 -1.52
C LYS A 53 -0.17 -12.84 -1.22
N ARG A 54 0.19 -12.00 -2.20
CA ARG A 54 1.22 -10.95 -2.02
C ARG A 54 0.85 -9.98 -0.90
N ALA A 55 -0.42 -9.58 -0.81
CA ALA A 55 -0.91 -8.70 0.25
C ALA A 55 -0.81 -9.34 1.63
N LEU A 56 -1.12 -10.64 1.75
CA LEU A 56 -1.01 -11.40 3.00
C LEU A 56 0.43 -11.70 3.42
N ASP A 57 1.34 -11.85 2.45
CA ASP A 57 2.77 -12.08 2.69
C ASP A 57 3.52 -10.79 3.11
N CYS A 58 2.86 -9.63 3.08
CA CYS A 58 3.46 -8.38 3.53
C CYS A 58 3.67 -8.38 5.06
N ASP A 59 4.89 -8.05 5.49
CA ASP A 59 5.18 -7.85 6.91
C ASP A 59 4.51 -6.58 7.43
N MET A 60 3.49 -6.76 8.27
CA MET A 60 2.77 -5.71 9.00
C MET A 60 2.99 -5.84 10.52
N SER A 61 4.10 -6.44 10.94
CA SER A 61 4.40 -6.67 12.36
C SER A 61 4.71 -5.37 13.12
N TRP A 62 4.41 -5.38 14.42
CA TRP A 62 4.80 -4.30 15.33
C TRP A 62 6.31 -4.04 15.34
N GLY A 63 7.13 -5.10 15.15
CA GLY A 63 8.58 -4.98 15.09
C GLY A 63 9.05 -4.11 13.93
N LYS A 64 8.43 -4.25 12.75
CA LYS A 64 8.69 -3.39 11.59
C LYS A 64 8.33 -1.93 11.90
N SER A 65 7.11 -1.67 12.38
CA SER A 65 6.68 -0.31 12.71
C SER A 65 7.57 0.34 13.78
N ALA A 66 7.92 -0.38 14.85
CA ALA A 66 8.80 0.11 15.91
C ALA A 66 10.20 0.48 15.37
N ASN A 67 10.76 -0.32 14.47
CA ASN A 67 12.05 -0.03 13.85
C ASN A 67 12.03 1.24 13.00
N GLU A 68 10.93 1.54 12.30
CA GLU A 68 10.80 2.80 11.55
C GLU A 68 10.79 4.02 12.50
N TYR A 69 10.10 3.93 13.64
CA TYR A 69 10.19 4.99 14.67
C TYR A 69 11.61 5.16 15.19
N ILE A 70 12.32 4.07 15.49
CA ILE A 70 13.72 4.13 15.95
C ILE A 70 14.61 4.81 14.90
N LYS A 71 14.45 4.48 13.61
CA LYS A 71 15.20 5.12 12.52
C LYS A 71 14.93 6.62 12.46
N MET A 72 13.66 7.03 12.53
CA MET A 72 13.25 8.44 12.54
C MET A 72 13.88 9.20 13.71
N TYR A 73 13.84 8.65 14.93
CA TYR A 73 14.47 9.30 16.08
C TYR A 73 15.99 9.41 15.91
N LYS A 74 16.65 8.37 15.37
CA LYS A 74 18.10 8.41 15.10
C LYS A 74 18.47 9.44 14.02
N SER A 75 17.62 9.67 13.01
CA SER A 75 17.91 10.68 11.98
C SER A 75 17.86 12.11 12.52
N LEU A 76 17.11 12.35 13.60
CA LEU A 76 17.08 13.66 14.26
C LEU A 76 18.31 13.93 15.14
N LEU A 77 19.08 12.88 15.48
CA LEU A 77 20.28 12.95 16.33
C LEU A 77 21.59 12.95 15.54
N LYS A 78 21.53 12.76 14.22
CA LYS A 78 22.70 12.86 13.35
C LYS A 78 22.76 14.28 12.78
N ASP A 79 23.76 15.04 13.25
CA ASP A 79 24.20 16.30 12.65
C ASP A 79 24.79 16.07 11.24
#